data_AF-A0A376RNE3-F1
#
_entry.id   AF-A0A376RNE3-F1
#
_cell.length_a   1.000
_cell.length_b   1.000
_cell.length_c   1.000
_cell.angle_alpha   90.00
_cell.angle_beta   90.00
_cell.angle_gamma   90.00
#
_symmetry.space_group_name_H-M   'P 1'
#
loop_
_entity.id
_entity.type
_entity.pdbx_description
1 polymer ?
#
loop_
_entity_poly.entity_id
_entity_poly.type
_entity_poly.pdbx_seq_one_letter_code
_entity_poly.pdbx_strand_id
1 'polypeptide(L)' 'MSDMAAFEKLAAPSEYNQVEYFSNVKPDLFADVINKFMAHGKSMDMTQPEGEHSAHEGMEGMDMSHAESAIKGVEEE' A
#
# COMPACT_ATOMS: atom_id res chain seq x y z
N MET A 1 -15.70 5.55 7.39
CA MET A 1 -15.45 4.29 6.63
C MET A 1 -15.57 3.09 7.57
N SER A 2 -16.69 2.93 8.29
CA SER A 2 -16.77 1.98 9.41
C SER A 2 -17.11 0.56 8.98
N ASP A 3 -17.47 0.35 7.72
CA ASP A 3 -17.86 -0.93 7.15
C ASP A 3 -17.44 -1.01 5.67
N MET A 4 -17.57 -2.21 5.10
CA MET A 4 -17.24 -2.46 3.69
C MET A 4 -18.20 -1.78 2.71
N ALA A 5 -19.46 -1.53 3.06
CA ALA A 5 -20.39 -0.87 2.16
C ALA A 5 -20.01 0.60 1.95
N ALA A 6 -19.56 1.28 3.00
CA ALA A 6 -18.99 2.62 2.93
C ALA A 6 -17.73 2.65 2.04
N PHE A 7 -16.89 1.61 2.10
CA PHE A 7 -15.74 1.47 1.21
C PHE A 7 -16.15 1.27 -0.24
N GLU A 8 -17.08 0.36 -0.55
CA GLU A 8 -17.54 0.14 -1.94
C GLU A 8 -18.17 1.41 -2.55
N LYS A 9 -18.91 2.18 -1.75
CA LYS A 9 -19.47 3.47 -2.20
C LYS A 9 -18.36 4.46 -2.57
N LEU A 10 -17.29 4.51 -1.80
CA LEU A 10 -16.14 5.38 -2.08
C LEU A 10 -15.31 4.87 -3.27
N ALA A 11 -15.20 3.56 -3.43
CA ALA A 11 -14.46 2.92 -4.52
C ALA A 11 -15.18 3.04 -5.88
N ALA A 12 -16.41 3.57 -5.90
CA ALA A 12 -17.11 3.85 -7.15
C ALA A 12 -16.28 4.81 -8.04
N PRO A 13 -16.26 4.60 -9.37
CA PRO A 13 -15.53 5.46 -10.29
C PRO A 13 -15.88 6.95 -10.10
N SER A 14 -14.85 7.77 -9.89
CA SER A 14 -14.96 9.21 -9.66
C SER A 14 -13.69 9.92 -10.13
N GLU A 15 -13.78 11.22 -10.39
CA GLU A 15 -12.66 12.06 -10.82
C GLU A 15 -12.61 13.33 -9.96
N TYR A 16 -11.41 13.90 -9.78
CA TYR A 16 -11.18 15.14 -9.02
C TYR A 16 -11.71 15.09 -7.57
N ASN A 17 -11.46 13.98 -6.89
CA ASN A 17 -11.84 13.81 -5.50
C ASN A 17 -11.24 14.92 -4.63
N GLN A 18 -12.12 15.58 -3.87
CA GLN A 18 -11.70 16.55 -2.87
C GLN A 18 -11.10 15.84 -1.66
N VAL A 19 -10.32 16.57 -0.87
CA VAL A 19 -9.79 16.05 0.40
C VAL A 19 -10.95 15.81 1.37
N GLU A 20 -11.08 14.57 1.84
CA GLU A 20 -12.09 14.17 2.82
C GLU A 20 -11.43 13.41 3.98
N TYR A 21 -11.92 13.64 5.19
CA TYR A 21 -11.45 12.97 6.40
C TYR A 21 -12.55 12.09 6.98
N PHE A 22 -12.18 10.90 7.45
CA PHE A 22 -13.08 9.97 8.10
C PHE A 22 -12.64 9.77 9.55
N SER A 23 -13.51 10.14 10.49
CA SER A 23 -13.24 10.02 11.94
C SER A 23 -13.13 8.58 12.43
N ASN A 24 -13.69 7.63 11.68
CA ASN A 24 -13.70 6.21 12.01
C ASN A 24 -13.44 5.37 10.75
N VAL A 25 -12.65 4.31 10.92
CA VAL A 25 -12.31 3.33 9.90
C VAL A 25 -12.58 1.94 10.46
N LYS A 26 -13.08 1.03 9.61
CA LYS A 26 -13.28 -0.37 9.98
C LYS A 26 -11.92 -0.97 10.38
N PRO A 27 -11.80 -1.61 11.56
CA PRO A 27 -10.63 -2.41 11.87
C PRO A 27 -10.36 -3.44 10.75
N ASP A 28 -9.10 -3.64 10.44
CA ASP A 28 -8.61 -4.58 9.41
C ASP A 28 -9.14 -4.33 7.98
N LEU A 29 -9.62 -3.10 7.68
CA LEU A 29 -10.15 -2.75 6.36
C LEU A 29 -9.18 -3.10 5.22
N PHE A 30 -7.88 -2.89 5.44
CA PHE A 30 -6.85 -3.20 4.45
C PHE A 30 -6.78 -4.69 4.11
N ALA A 31 -6.78 -5.56 5.12
CA ALA A 31 -6.78 -7.01 4.93
C ALA A 31 -8.05 -7.45 4.18
N ASP A 32 -9.20 -6.90 4.57
CA ASP A 32 -10.48 -7.21 3.94
C ASP A 32 -10.50 -6.83 2.45
N VAL A 33 -9.90 -5.70 2.07
CA VAL A 33 -9.80 -5.27 0.66
C VAL A 33 -8.97 -6.25 -0.17
N ILE A 34 -7.84 -6.70 0.36
CA ILE A 34 -6.96 -7.65 -0.36
C ILE A 34 -7.63 -9.02 -0.46
N ASN A 35 -8.30 -9.46 0.61
CA ASN A 35 -9.00 -10.73 0.64
C ASN A 35 -10.13 -10.82 -0.41
N LYS A 36 -10.60 -9.71 -0.99
CA LYS A 36 -11.53 -9.71 -2.15
C LYS A 36 -10.93 -10.37 -3.41
N PHE A 37 -9.61 -10.33 -3.56
CA PHE A 37 -8.91 -10.81 -4.75
C PHE A 37 -8.09 -12.08 -4.49
N MET A 38 -7.91 -12.46 -3.21
CA MET A 38 -7.28 -13.72 -2.84
C MET A 38 -8.24 -14.88 -3.08
N ALA A 39 -7.74 -15.97 -3.68
CA ALA A 39 -8.52 -17.19 -3.85
C ALA A 39 -8.97 -17.73 -2.48
N HIS A 40 -10.20 -18.26 -2.41
CA HIS A 40 -10.77 -18.88 -1.20
C HIS A 40 -9.75 -19.86 -0.59
N GLY A 41 -9.21 -19.53 0.59
CA GLY A 41 -8.28 -20.37 1.34
C GLY A 41 -6.91 -19.75 1.65
N LYS A 42 -6.56 -18.58 1.09
CA LYS A 42 -5.37 -17.81 1.49
C LYS A 42 -5.78 -16.46 2.05
N SER A 43 -6.02 -16.38 3.35
CA SER A 43 -6.14 -15.09 4.04
C SER A 43 -4.75 -14.48 4.25
N MET A 44 -4.62 -13.17 4.06
CA MET A 44 -3.39 -12.47 4.48
C MET A 44 -3.31 -12.48 6.01
N ASP A 45 -2.30 -13.15 6.54
CA ASP A 45 -1.94 -13.03 7.95
C ASP A 45 -1.12 -11.75 8.14
N MET A 46 -1.74 -10.73 8.75
CA MET A 46 -1.14 -9.43 9.00
C MET A 46 -0.47 -9.36 10.38
N THR A 47 -0.20 -10.49 11.04
CA THR A 47 0.42 -10.53 12.38
C THR A 47 1.89 -10.14 12.43
N GLN A 48 2.46 -9.57 11.36
CA GLN A 48 3.84 -9.08 11.39
C GLN A 48 3.97 -7.88 12.34
N PRO A 49 4.93 -7.91 13.28
CA PRO A 49 5.21 -6.78 14.15
C PRO A 49 5.76 -5.59 13.36
N GLU A 50 5.39 -4.38 13.78
CA GLU A 50 5.92 -3.12 13.23
C GLU A 50 7.46 -3.12 13.33
N GLY A 51 8.16 -3.37 12.21
CA GLY A 51 9.62 -3.34 12.13
C GLY A 51 10.28 -4.56 11.48
N GLU A 52 9.57 -5.68 11.26
CA GLU A 52 10.11 -6.79 10.48
C GLU A 52 9.86 -6.57 8.98
N HIS A 53 10.88 -6.05 8.30
CA HIS A 53 10.93 -6.05 6.85
C HIS A 53 11.03 -7.51 6.40
N SER A 54 9.89 -8.14 6.08
CA SER A 54 9.90 -9.40 5.35
C SER A 54 10.79 -9.25 4.12
N ALA A 55 11.86 -10.03 4.07
CA ALA A 55 12.67 -10.14 2.87
C ALA A 55 11.73 -10.54 1.73
N HIS A 56 11.50 -9.61 0.81
CA HIS A 56 10.70 -9.86 -0.37
C HIS A 56 11.43 -10.92 -1.19
N GLU A 57 10.93 -12.17 -1.19
CA GLU A 57 11.43 -13.30 -2.02
C GLU A 57 11.26 -13.07 -3.54
N GLY A 58 11.08 -11.81 -3.98
CA GLY A 58 10.95 -11.41 -5.38
C GLY A 58 11.99 -10.38 -5.85
N MET A 59 12.96 -10.00 -5.01
CA MET A 59 14.04 -9.06 -5.36
C MET A 59 15.38 -9.75 -5.65
N GLU A 60 15.34 -11.02 -6.06
CA GLU A 60 16.50 -11.74 -6.59
C GLU A 60 16.86 -11.20 -8.00
N GLY A 61 17.61 -10.10 -8.08
CA GLY A 61 18.27 -9.72 -9.34
C GLY A 61 18.42 -8.23 -9.67
N MET A 62 18.03 -7.29 -8.81
CA MET A 62 18.31 -5.88 -9.06
C MET A 62 19.65 -5.47 -8.47
N ASP A 63 20.72 -5.66 -9.26
CA ASP A 63 22.03 -5.07 -9.01
C ASP A 63 21.93 -3.54 -9.12
N MET A 64 21.98 -2.85 -7.97
CA MET A 64 22.02 -1.38 -7.87
C MET A 64 23.46 -0.84 -7.85
N SER A 65 24.42 -1.47 -8.52
CA SER A 65 25.81 -1.01 -8.60
C SER A 65 26.03 0.29 -9.41
N HIS A 66 24.97 0.99 -9.84
CA HIS A 66 25.12 2.15 -10.74
C HIS A 66 24.17 3.33 -10.50
N ALA A 67 23.72 3.54 -9.26
CA ALA A 67 22.84 4.67 -8.90
C ALA A 67 23.59 5.88 -8.28
N GLU A 68 24.92 5.97 -8.37
CA GLU A 68 25.70 7.01 -7.66
C GLU A 68 26.13 8.22 -8.51
N SER A 69 25.78 8.29 -9.81
CA SER A 69 26.34 9.34 -10.69
C SER A 69 25.36 10.42 -11.19
N ALA A 70 24.14 10.51 -10.68
CA ALA A 70 23.12 11.45 -11.22
C ALA A 70 22.61 12.52 -10.24
N ILE A 71 23.23 12.69 -9.06
CA ILE A 71 22.92 13.78 -8.11
C ILE A 71 24.21 14.54 -7.76
N LYS A 72 24.86 15.13 -8.76
CA LYS A 72 25.87 16.18 -8.54
C LYS A 72 25.94 17.12 -9.75
N GLY A 73 24.93 17.97 -9.90
CA GLY A 73 24.85 18.90 -11.03
C GLY A 73 23.97 20.12 -10.80
N VAL A 74 23.61 20.44 -9.56
CA VAL A 74 22.98 21.72 -9.20
C VAL A 74 23.58 22.15 -7.85
N GLU A 75 23.91 23.44 -7.72
CA GLU A 75 24.86 24.10 -6.79
C GLU A 75 26.25 24.25 -7.47
N GLU A 76 26.78 25.42 -7.85
CA GLU A 76 26.58 26.82 -7.42
C GLU A 76 26.89 27.81 -8.58
N GLU A 77 26.34 29.03 -8.45
CA GLU A 77 26.65 30.37 -9.02
C GLU A 77 27.39 30.54 -10.37
#